data_AF-A0A1F9ZUQ9-F1
#
_entry.id   AF-A0A1F9ZUQ9-F1
#
_cell.length_a   1.000
_cell.length_b   1.000
_cell.length_c   1.000
_cell.angle_alpha   90.00
_cell.angle_beta   90.00
_cell.angle_gamma   90.00
#
_symmetry.space_group_name_H-M   'P 1'
#
loop_
_entity.id
_entity.type
_entity.pdbx_description
1 polymer ?
#
loop_
_entity_poly.entity_id
_entity_poly.type
_entity_poly.pdbx_seq_one_letter_code
_entity_poly.pdbx_strand_id
1 'polypeptide(L)'
;MEPDFFRTRRLLALLPLAALTAGVFWYVRGRGTEEYAVKELPAENAPVFPAAEEAAPARDAAEAVSALQIQGSPEFRGRVTGALKLIWMADRDTFLFIKKYIYIVRSEDKTGFYPDVGQPVAAVSGAHASRSLPWLAGIIAHQAFHSYLKFASVKKKNFTPPPPGTEKPLRVEANPMALEFTGLAAMLDAERKASEFQAKVLSMTGASRSEVREVEKRGPRDFSTGHDGNYAAKP
;
A
#
# COMPACT_ATOMS: atom_id res chain seq x y z
N MET A 1 21.24 -58.13 -32.68
CA MET A 1 20.63 -57.23 -31.68
C MET A 1 21.61 -56.11 -31.44
N GLU A 2 21.48 -54.99 -32.16
CA GLU A 2 22.28 -53.80 -31.86
C GLU A 2 21.71 -53.10 -30.63
N PRO A 3 22.55 -52.73 -29.65
CA PRO A 3 22.10 -52.00 -28.48
C PRO A 3 21.64 -50.60 -28.89
N ASP A 4 20.44 -50.24 -28.44
CA ASP A 4 19.68 -49.04 -28.79
C ASP A 4 20.36 -47.76 -28.23
N PHE A 5 21.43 -47.33 -28.90
CA PHE A 5 22.36 -46.25 -28.51
C PHE A 5 21.69 -44.91 -28.21
N PHE A 6 20.49 -44.69 -28.75
CA PHE A 6 19.72 -43.47 -28.55
C PHE A 6 19.01 -43.41 -27.19
N ARG A 7 18.70 -44.55 -26.56
CA ARG A 7 18.04 -44.57 -25.25
C ARG A 7 19.00 -44.18 -24.13
N THR A 8 20.25 -44.63 -24.20
CA THR A 8 21.29 -44.35 -23.20
C THR A 8 21.66 -42.87 -23.14
N ARG A 9 21.72 -42.16 -24.28
CA ARG A 9 22.02 -40.71 -24.30
C ARG A 9 20.91 -39.86 -23.67
N ARG A 10 19.64 -40.24 -23.86
CA ARG A 10 18.51 -39.51 -23.25
C ARG A 10 18.49 -39.67 -21.72
N LEU A 11 18.83 -40.86 -21.21
CA LEU A 11 18.95 -41.09 -19.77
C LEU A 11 20.12 -40.31 -19.15
N LEU A 12 21.27 -40.28 -19.82
CA LEU A 12 22.43 -39.52 -19.35
C LEU A 12 22.19 -37.99 -19.34
N ALA A 13 21.37 -37.47 -20.26
CA ALA A 13 21.03 -36.05 -20.29
C ALA A 13 20.15 -35.60 -19.11
N LEU A 14 19.44 -36.51 -18.44
CA LEU A 14 18.56 -36.20 -17.31
C LEU A 14 19.26 -36.28 -15.94
N LEU A 15 20.44 -36.91 -15.85
CA LEU A 15 21.23 -37.02 -14.63
C LEU A 15 21.54 -35.68 -13.94
N PRO A 16 22.00 -34.62 -14.64
CA PRO A 16 22.29 -33.34 -13.97
C PRO A 16 21.03 -32.68 -13.40
N LEU A 17 19.88 -32.84 -14.05
CA LEU A 17 18.61 -32.31 -13.54
C LEU A 17 18.18 -33.07 -12.28
N ALA A 18 18.31 -34.40 -12.26
CA ALA A 18 18.03 -35.22 -11.10
C ALA A 18 18.98 -34.93 -9.92
N ALA A 19 20.26 -34.65 -10.19
CA ALA A 19 21.22 -34.25 -9.17
C ALA A 19 20.87 -32.89 -8.55
N LEU A 20 20.44 -31.93 -9.36
CA LEU A 20 20.00 -30.61 -8.87
C LEU A 20 18.73 -30.72 -8.02
N THR A 21 17.73 -31.50 -8.43
CA THR A 21 16.50 -31.67 -7.64
C THR A 21 16.78 -32.38 -6.32
N ALA A 22 17.64 -33.40 -6.31
CA ALA A 22 18.09 -34.08 -5.10
C ALA A 22 18.86 -33.12 -4.16
N GLY A 23 19.73 -32.27 -4.71
CA GLY A 23 20.48 -31.27 -3.94
C GLY A 23 19.58 -30.23 -3.27
N VAL A 24 18.59 -29.69 -4.01
CA VAL A 24 17.60 -28.76 -3.46
C VAL A 24 16.77 -29.43 -2.36
N PHE A 25 16.30 -30.66 -2.59
CA PHE A 25 15.54 -31.40 -1.59
C PHE A 25 16.35 -31.66 -0.32
N TRP A 26 17.61 -32.06 -0.45
CA TRP A 26 18.51 -32.29 0.69
C TRP A 26 18.78 -30.99 1.46
N TYR A 27 18.99 -29.88 0.76
CA TYR A 27 19.18 -28.56 1.37
C TYR A 27 17.96 -28.07 2.15
N VAL A 28 16.76 -28.23 1.58
CA VAL A 28 15.50 -27.88 2.25
C VAL A 28 15.23 -28.79 3.45
N ARG A 29 15.56 -30.08 3.36
CA ARG A 29 15.37 -31.04 4.46
C ARG A 29 16.39 -30.84 5.60
N GLY A 30 17.64 -30.48 5.27
CA GLY A 30 18.71 -30.25 6.24
C GLY A 30 18.55 -28.95 7.02
N ARG A 31 17.86 -27.96 6.43
CA ARG A 31 17.25 -26.87 7.19
C ARG A 31 15.93 -27.37 7.75
N GLY A 32 16.04 -28.15 8.83
CA GLY A 32 14.90 -28.38 9.71
C GLY A 32 14.16 -27.06 9.86
N THR A 33 12.84 -27.13 9.78
CA THR A 33 11.98 -26.04 10.21
C THR A 33 12.49 -25.65 11.59
N GLU A 34 13.31 -24.59 11.66
CA GLU A 34 13.44 -23.82 12.87
C GLU A 34 12.02 -23.34 13.08
N GLU A 35 11.25 -24.16 13.81
CA GLU A 35 10.10 -23.70 14.55
C GLU A 35 10.58 -22.39 15.15
N TYR A 36 10.00 -21.31 14.64
CA TYR A 36 9.98 -20.06 15.36
C TYR A 36 9.26 -20.39 16.66
N ALA A 37 10.02 -20.93 17.62
CA ALA A 37 9.60 -21.11 18.98
C ALA A 37 9.25 -19.70 19.43
N VAL A 38 7.94 -19.42 19.38
CA VAL A 38 7.38 -18.24 20.01
C VAL A 38 7.83 -18.37 21.44
N LYS A 39 8.82 -17.56 21.81
CA LYS A 39 9.28 -17.46 23.18
C LYS A 39 8.08 -16.90 23.94
N GLU A 40 7.25 -17.78 24.49
CA GLU A 40 6.19 -17.41 25.41
C GLU A 40 6.87 -16.66 26.55
N LEU A 41 6.66 -15.36 26.57
CA LEU A 41 7.08 -14.52 27.68
C LEU A 41 6.31 -15.01 28.91
N PRO A 42 6.97 -15.17 30.06
CA PRO A 42 6.29 -15.59 31.29
C PRO A 42 5.13 -14.63 31.59
N ALA A 43 3.93 -15.20 31.66
CA ALA A 43 2.73 -14.50 32.08
C ALA A 43 2.76 -14.31 33.61
N GLU A 44 3.64 -13.43 34.09
CA GLU A 44 3.71 -13.08 35.51
C GLU A 44 3.93 -11.57 35.62
N ASN A 45 2.92 -10.90 36.19
CA ASN A 45 2.71 -9.45 36.29
C ASN A 45 2.00 -8.80 35.10
N ALA A 46 0.70 -9.12 34.95
CA ALA A 46 -0.22 -8.16 34.34
C ALA A 46 -0.33 -6.94 35.28
N PRO A 47 0.06 -5.72 34.85
CA PRO A 47 -0.16 -4.53 35.64
C PRO A 47 -1.67 -4.26 35.75
N VAL A 48 -2.14 -4.11 36.99
CA VAL A 48 -3.44 -3.52 37.28
C VAL A 48 -3.35 -2.05 36.84
N PHE A 49 -3.97 -1.71 35.71
CA PHE A 49 -4.09 -0.32 35.30
C PHE A 49 -5.19 0.34 36.14
N PRO A 50 -4.87 1.40 36.92
CA PRO A 50 -5.92 2.26 37.44
C PRO A 50 -6.61 2.94 36.25
N ALA A 51 -7.94 3.00 36.31
CA ALA A 51 -8.74 3.83 35.42
C ALA A 51 -8.35 5.30 35.66
N ALA A 52 -7.39 5.78 34.87
CA ALA A 52 -7.02 7.17 34.79
C ALA A 52 -7.25 7.62 33.35
N GLU A 53 -8.13 8.61 33.22
CA GLU A 53 -8.36 9.41 32.03
C GLU A 53 -7.07 10.19 31.75
N GLU A 54 -6.08 9.52 31.15
CA GLU A 54 -4.80 10.11 30.77
C GLU A 54 -5.00 10.88 29.47
N ALA A 55 -4.99 12.20 29.58
CA ALA A 55 -4.92 13.11 28.46
C ALA A 55 -3.78 12.68 27.53
N ALA A 56 -4.11 12.45 26.26
CA ALA A 56 -3.16 12.06 25.23
C ALA A 56 -1.91 12.96 25.30
N PRO A 57 -0.68 12.40 25.32
CA PRO A 57 0.52 13.21 25.38
C PRO A 57 0.52 14.16 24.18
N ALA A 58 0.72 15.45 24.46
CA ALA A 58 0.98 16.44 23.43
C ALA A 58 2.21 15.96 22.65
N ARG A 59 2.00 15.48 21.42
CA ARG A 59 3.09 15.05 20.55
C ARG A 59 3.98 16.27 20.30
N ASP A 60 5.23 16.15 20.71
CA ASP A 60 6.27 17.13 20.46
C ASP A 60 6.29 17.50 18.98
N ALA A 61 6.49 18.79 18.75
CA ALA A 61 6.46 19.44 17.45
C ALA A 61 7.22 18.65 16.39
N ALA A 62 6.47 18.10 15.43
CA ALA A 62 6.92 17.78 14.07
C ALA A 62 8.35 17.22 14.00
N GLU A 63 8.60 16.06 14.62
CA GLU A 63 9.65 15.18 14.11
C GLU A 63 9.41 15.08 12.61
N ALA A 64 10.40 15.44 11.80
CA ALA A 64 10.31 15.40 10.36
C ALA A 64 9.98 13.96 9.94
N VAL A 65 8.68 13.66 9.79
CA VAL A 65 8.10 12.38 9.38
C VAL A 65 8.48 12.17 7.92
N SER A 66 9.76 11.92 7.70
CA SER A 66 10.38 11.77 6.38
C SER A 66 10.48 10.31 5.97
N ALA A 67 10.21 9.40 6.91
CA ALA A 67 10.15 7.97 6.69
C ALA A 67 8.68 7.51 6.65
N LEU A 68 8.31 6.86 5.55
CA LEU A 68 7.04 6.15 5.41
C LEU A 68 6.95 5.09 6.52
N GLN A 69 5.96 5.21 7.39
CA GLN A 69 5.73 4.26 8.47
C GLN A 69 4.83 3.11 7.98
N ILE A 70 5.16 1.87 8.37
CA ILE A 70 4.36 0.69 8.03
C ILE A 70 3.83 0.07 9.33
N GLN A 71 2.51 0.15 9.54
CA GLN A 71 1.83 -0.32 10.74
C GLN A 71 1.07 -1.61 10.44
N GLY A 72 1.43 -2.69 11.12
CA GLY A 72 0.83 -4.02 10.93
C GLY A 72 1.74 -5.15 11.41
N SER A 73 1.35 -6.39 11.11
CA SER A 73 2.13 -7.59 11.42
C SER A 73 3.50 -7.60 10.72
N PRO A 74 4.49 -8.38 11.20
CA PRO A 74 5.78 -8.50 10.53
C PRO A 74 5.66 -8.97 9.07
N GLU A 75 4.73 -9.89 8.79
CA GLU A 75 4.45 -10.34 7.43
C GLU A 75 3.94 -9.19 6.55
N PHE A 76 2.95 -8.44 7.02
CA PHE A 76 2.42 -7.27 6.32
C PHE A 76 3.52 -6.25 6.01
N ARG A 77 4.39 -5.95 7.00
CA ARG A 77 5.55 -5.07 6.80
C ARG A 77 6.49 -5.59 5.72
N GLY A 78 6.78 -6.90 5.73
CA GLY A 78 7.59 -7.56 4.69
C GLY A 78 6.99 -7.41 3.30
N ARG A 79 5.66 -7.60 3.15
CA ARG A 79 4.97 -7.47 1.87
C ARG A 79 4.91 -6.03 1.37
N VAL A 80 4.57 -5.07 2.23
CA VAL A 80 4.58 -3.64 1.88
C VAL A 80 5.98 -3.19 1.48
N THR A 81 7.01 -3.59 2.24
CA THR A 81 8.41 -3.28 1.89
C THR A 81 8.80 -3.87 0.55
N GLY A 82 8.43 -5.13 0.28
CA GLY A 82 8.65 -5.79 -1.01
C GLY A 82 7.97 -5.06 -2.17
N ALA A 83 6.71 -4.67 -2.00
CA ALA A 83 5.94 -3.91 -2.99
C ALA A 83 6.58 -2.54 -3.29
N LEU A 84 6.96 -1.80 -2.26
CA LEU A 84 7.65 -0.51 -2.41
C LEU A 84 9.02 -0.65 -3.08
N LYS A 85 9.75 -1.74 -2.79
CA LYS A 85 11.01 -2.05 -3.47
C LYS A 85 10.81 -2.33 -4.96
N LEU A 86 9.75 -3.04 -5.34
CA LEU A 86 9.40 -3.24 -6.76
C LEU A 86 9.17 -1.91 -7.47
N ILE A 87 8.41 -1.00 -6.86
CA ILE A 87 8.17 0.34 -7.41
C ILE A 87 9.49 1.10 -7.55
N TRP A 88 10.33 1.12 -6.51
CA TRP A 88 11.63 1.80 -6.53
C TRP A 88 12.53 1.31 -7.67
N MET A 89 12.57 0.00 -7.89
CA MET A 89 13.39 -0.62 -8.94
C MET A 89 12.85 -0.37 -10.34
N ALA A 90 11.52 -0.28 -10.50
CA ALA A 90 10.86 -0.08 -11.79
C ALA A 90 10.81 1.39 -12.21
N ASP A 91 10.43 2.29 -11.29
CA ASP A 91 10.32 3.73 -11.55
C ASP A 91 10.51 4.54 -10.26
N ARG A 92 11.67 5.21 -10.17
CA ARG A 92 12.07 6.02 -9.01
C ARG A 92 11.13 7.21 -8.80
N ASP A 93 10.61 7.82 -9.87
CA ASP A 93 9.75 8.99 -9.75
C ASP A 93 8.39 8.62 -9.16
N THR A 94 7.84 7.47 -9.55
CA THR A 94 6.63 6.91 -8.94
C THR A 94 6.86 6.59 -7.45
N PHE A 95 8.01 6.04 -7.07
CA PHE A 95 8.31 5.83 -5.65
C PHE A 95 8.36 7.14 -4.86
N LEU A 96 9.03 8.17 -5.40
CA LEU A 96 9.12 9.48 -4.76
C LEU A 96 7.74 10.15 -4.67
N PHE A 97 6.89 9.97 -5.68
CA PHE A 97 5.50 10.40 -5.65
C PHE A 97 4.74 9.74 -4.48
N ILE A 98 4.83 8.41 -4.34
CA ILE A 98 4.18 7.69 -3.23
C ILE A 98 4.70 8.18 -1.88
N LYS A 99 6.02 8.28 -1.72
CA LYS A 99 6.64 8.78 -0.49
C LYS A 99 6.21 10.20 -0.13
N LYS A 100 5.93 11.04 -1.12
CA LYS A 100 5.46 12.42 -0.92
C LYS A 100 4.01 12.49 -0.45
N TYR A 101 3.17 11.52 -0.83
CA TYR A 101 1.72 11.57 -0.59
C TYR A 101 1.19 10.52 0.37
N ILE A 102 1.97 9.52 0.78
CA ILE A 102 1.60 8.58 1.86
C ILE A 102 2.64 8.64 2.94
N TYR A 103 2.19 8.78 4.20
CA TYR A 103 3.07 8.85 5.36
C TYR A 103 2.96 7.56 6.18
N ILE A 104 1.78 6.94 6.20
CA ILE A 104 1.52 5.68 6.92
C ILE A 104 0.84 4.70 5.97
N VAL A 105 1.34 3.46 5.92
CA VAL A 105 0.63 2.31 5.35
C VAL A 105 0.20 1.41 6.51
N ARG A 106 -1.11 1.24 6.70
CA ARG A 106 -1.69 0.54 7.85
C ARG A 106 -2.46 -0.70 7.40
N SER A 107 -2.27 -1.82 8.10
CA SER A 107 -3.09 -3.02 7.91
C SER A 107 -4.43 -2.83 8.62
N GLU A 108 -5.52 -2.98 7.88
CA GLU A 108 -6.90 -2.83 8.38
C GLU A 108 -7.83 -3.88 7.78
N ASP A 109 -9.11 -3.85 8.13
CA ASP A 109 -10.12 -4.76 7.55
C ASP A 109 -10.54 -4.33 6.15
N LYS A 110 -10.46 -3.03 5.85
CA LYS A 110 -10.86 -2.43 4.57
C LYS A 110 -9.71 -1.61 4.01
N THR A 111 -9.62 -1.60 2.68
CA THR A 111 -8.65 -0.75 2.00
C THR A 111 -9.26 0.61 1.73
N GLY A 112 -8.44 1.65 1.88
CA GLY A 112 -8.80 2.99 1.47
C GLY A 112 -7.80 4.02 1.93
N PHE A 113 -8.21 5.28 1.82
CA PHE A 113 -7.38 6.41 2.16
C PHE A 113 -8.13 7.36 3.10
N TYR A 114 -7.46 7.77 4.16
CA TYR A 114 -7.97 8.78 5.08
C TYR A 114 -6.82 9.56 5.74
N PRO A 115 -7.07 10.80 6.19
CA PRO A 115 -6.11 11.53 7.02
C PRO A 115 -6.23 11.11 8.49
N ASP A 116 -5.12 10.72 9.11
CA ASP A 116 -5.02 10.44 10.55
C ASP A 116 -4.15 11.51 11.20
N VAL A 117 -4.74 12.37 12.05
CA VAL A 117 -4.05 13.54 12.64
C VAL A 117 -3.33 14.40 11.57
N GLY A 118 -3.99 14.59 10.42
CA GLY A 118 -3.45 15.35 9.29
C GLY A 118 -2.43 14.62 8.41
N GLN A 119 -2.06 13.39 8.75
CA GLN A 119 -1.14 12.57 7.95
C GLN A 119 -1.90 11.67 6.98
N PRO A 120 -1.48 11.56 5.71
CA PRO A 120 -2.12 10.66 4.77
C PRO A 120 -1.82 9.19 5.10
N VAL A 121 -2.88 8.44 5.41
CA VAL A 121 -2.83 7.01 5.70
C VAL A 121 -3.45 6.22 4.55
N ALA A 122 -2.72 5.25 4.04
CA ALA A 122 -3.24 4.20 3.18
C ALA A 122 -3.55 2.97 4.02
N ALA A 123 -4.83 2.73 4.26
CA ALA A 123 -5.32 1.51 4.86
C ALA A 123 -5.36 0.42 3.79
N VAL A 124 -4.88 -0.78 4.13
CA VAL A 124 -4.84 -1.92 3.20
C VAL A 124 -5.42 -3.15 3.89
N SER A 125 -6.41 -3.77 3.25
CA SER A 125 -7.02 -5.00 3.74
C SER A 125 -6.09 -6.20 3.62
N GLY A 126 -6.28 -7.19 4.50
CA GLY A 126 -5.54 -8.46 4.44
C GLY A 126 -5.70 -9.18 3.08
N ALA A 127 -6.87 -9.07 2.44
CA ALA A 127 -7.14 -9.66 1.13
C ALA A 127 -6.27 -9.04 0.02
N HIS A 128 -6.08 -7.71 0.05
CA HIS A 128 -5.23 -7.04 -0.93
C HIS A 128 -3.74 -7.19 -0.62
N ALA A 129 -3.37 -7.20 0.67
CA ALA A 129 -1.98 -7.39 1.10
C ALA A 129 -1.43 -8.78 0.75
N SER A 130 -2.26 -9.82 0.84
CA SER A 130 -1.84 -11.21 0.62
C SER A 130 -1.82 -11.65 -0.86
N ARG A 131 -2.46 -10.89 -1.76
CA ARG A 131 -2.64 -11.26 -3.18
C ARG A 131 -1.33 -11.44 -3.96
N SER A 132 -0.64 -10.36 -4.31
CA SER A 132 0.67 -10.39 -4.97
C SER A 132 1.44 -9.10 -4.67
N LEU A 133 2.77 -9.12 -4.75
CA LEU A 133 3.57 -7.90 -4.51
C LEU A 133 3.30 -6.80 -5.54
N PRO A 134 3.21 -7.09 -6.86
CA PRO A 134 2.79 -6.10 -7.85
C PRO A 134 1.39 -5.56 -7.56
N TRP A 135 0.43 -6.44 -7.18
CA TRP A 135 -0.92 -6.01 -6.81
C TRP A 135 -0.90 -5.00 -5.67
N LEU A 136 -0.20 -5.33 -4.58
CA LEU A 136 -0.05 -4.46 -3.42
C LEU A 136 0.62 -3.14 -3.78
N ALA A 137 1.64 -3.16 -4.66
CA ALA A 137 2.26 -1.94 -5.19
C ALA A 137 1.24 -1.05 -5.92
N GLY A 138 0.40 -1.66 -6.76
CA GLY A 138 -0.69 -0.96 -7.45
C GLY A 138 -1.71 -0.35 -6.48
N ILE A 139 -2.10 -1.07 -5.43
CA ILE A 139 -3.03 -0.57 -4.40
C ILE A 139 -2.43 0.63 -3.66
N ILE A 140 -1.16 0.54 -3.22
CA ILE A 140 -0.48 1.66 -2.55
C ILE A 140 -0.41 2.88 -3.49
N ALA A 141 -0.11 2.67 -4.78
CA ALA A 141 -0.09 3.74 -5.77
C ALA A 141 -1.46 4.38 -5.99
N HIS A 142 -2.53 3.57 -6.03
CA HIS A 142 -3.91 4.02 -6.11
C HIS A 142 -4.26 4.95 -4.93
N GLN A 143 -3.96 4.51 -3.69
CA GLN A 143 -4.21 5.32 -2.49
C GLN A 143 -3.35 6.59 -2.45
N ALA A 144 -2.11 6.53 -2.94
CA ALA A 144 -1.24 7.70 -3.03
C ALA A 144 -1.82 8.76 -3.98
N PHE A 145 -2.47 8.32 -5.06
CA PHE A 145 -3.14 9.22 -6.00
C PHE A 145 -4.32 9.95 -5.37
N HIS A 146 -5.16 9.25 -4.59
CA HIS A 146 -6.24 9.88 -3.83
C HIS A 146 -5.71 10.90 -2.83
N SER A 147 -4.63 10.56 -2.13
CA SER A 147 -3.95 11.52 -1.26
C SER A 147 -3.41 12.73 -2.03
N TYR A 148 -2.80 12.53 -3.19
CA TYR A 148 -2.36 13.61 -4.06
C TYR A 148 -3.50 14.56 -4.40
N LEU A 149 -4.65 14.06 -4.86
CA LEU A 149 -5.80 14.91 -5.18
C LEU A 149 -6.27 15.71 -3.96
N LYS A 150 -6.30 15.08 -2.79
CA LYS A 150 -6.71 15.72 -1.53
C LYS A 150 -5.75 16.81 -1.06
N PHE A 151 -4.45 16.56 -1.08
CA PHE A 151 -3.48 17.52 -0.53
C PHE A 151 -2.92 18.50 -1.56
N ALA A 152 -2.94 18.19 -2.85
CA ALA A 152 -2.52 19.12 -3.91
C ALA A 152 -3.56 20.22 -4.17
N SER A 153 -4.85 19.92 -4.01
CA SER A 153 -5.93 20.91 -4.14
C SER A 153 -5.85 21.98 -3.05
N VAL A 154 -5.46 21.63 -1.82
CA VAL A 154 -5.27 22.56 -0.70
C VAL A 154 -4.22 23.63 -1.01
N LYS A 155 -3.14 23.29 -1.72
CA LYS A 155 -2.04 24.22 -2.03
C LYS A 155 -2.40 25.31 -3.05
N LYS A 156 -3.51 25.16 -3.81
CA LYS A 156 -3.87 26.07 -4.90
C LYS A 156 -4.80 27.22 -4.51
N LYS A 157 -5.31 27.30 -3.27
CA LYS A 157 -5.93 28.54 -2.78
C LYS A 157 -4.81 29.55 -2.53
N ASN A 158 -4.41 30.26 -3.59
CA ASN A 158 -3.53 31.41 -3.51
C ASN A 158 -4.16 32.42 -2.55
N PHE A 159 -3.73 32.40 -1.29
CA PHE A 159 -4.07 33.42 -0.32
C PHE A 159 -3.35 34.70 -0.78
N THR A 160 -4.07 35.56 -1.48
CA THR A 160 -3.62 36.93 -1.71
C THR A 160 -3.83 37.67 -0.40
N PRO A 161 -2.76 38.04 0.33
CA PRO A 161 -2.93 38.82 1.55
C PRO A 161 -3.69 40.10 1.19
N PRO A 162 -4.71 40.51 1.97
CA PRO A 162 -5.39 41.76 1.71
C PRO A 162 -4.38 42.92 1.79
N PRO A 163 -4.55 43.97 0.98
CA PRO A 163 -3.70 45.14 1.05
C PRO A 163 -3.77 45.76 2.47
N PRO A 164 -2.65 46.32 2.97
CA PRO A 164 -2.58 46.91 4.31
C PRO A 164 -3.64 48.02 4.45
N GLY A 165 -4.42 47.98 5.54
CA GLY A 165 -5.47 48.97 5.83
C GLY A 165 -6.91 48.53 5.51
N THR A 166 -7.11 47.34 4.94
CA THR A 166 -8.47 46.76 4.81
C THR A 166 -8.74 45.72 5.89
N GLU A 167 -9.53 46.07 6.90
CA GLU A 167 -10.08 45.11 7.86
C GLU A 167 -11.16 44.26 7.16
N LYS A 168 -10.75 43.15 6.55
CA LYS A 168 -11.69 42.07 6.27
C LYS A 168 -11.72 41.15 7.48
N PRO A 169 -12.90 40.83 8.05
CA PRO A 169 -12.98 39.76 9.04
C PRO A 169 -12.48 38.49 8.36
N LEU A 170 -11.34 37.98 8.82
CA LEU A 170 -10.86 36.65 8.47
C LEU A 170 -11.92 35.68 8.99
N ARG A 171 -12.93 35.39 8.16
CA ARG A 171 -13.77 34.22 8.37
C ARG A 171 -12.83 33.04 8.16
N VAL A 172 -12.29 32.54 9.27
CA VAL A 172 -11.65 31.23 9.34
C VAL A 172 -12.76 30.25 9.02
N GLU A 173 -12.92 29.95 7.73
CA GLU A 173 -13.86 28.97 7.22
C GLU A 173 -13.52 27.65 7.93
N ALA A 174 -14.39 27.18 8.81
CA ALA A 174 -14.08 26.16 9.81
C ALA A 174 -13.71 24.78 9.22
N ASN A 175 -13.72 24.63 7.90
CA ASN A 175 -13.21 23.41 7.26
C ASN A 175 -12.70 23.66 5.83
N PRO A 176 -11.49 24.20 5.65
CA PRO A 176 -10.89 24.38 4.33
C PRO A 176 -10.44 23.05 3.69
N MET A 177 -10.68 21.91 4.35
CA MET A 177 -10.22 20.57 3.95
C MET A 177 -11.28 19.71 3.26
N ALA A 178 -12.52 20.20 3.11
CA ALA A 178 -13.50 19.51 2.30
C ALA A 178 -13.12 19.73 0.82
N LEU A 179 -12.45 18.75 0.23
CA LEU A 179 -12.63 18.51 -1.21
C LEU A 179 -14.14 18.30 -1.40
N GLU A 180 -14.86 19.37 -1.69
CA GLU A 180 -16.15 19.23 -2.34
C GLU A 180 -15.82 18.71 -3.74
N PHE A 181 -15.85 17.38 -3.91
CA PHE A 181 -16.05 16.82 -5.23
C PHE A 181 -17.39 17.37 -5.69
N THR A 182 -17.35 18.44 -6.49
CA THR A 182 -18.51 19.26 -6.88
C THR A 182 -19.56 18.50 -7.69
N GLY A 183 -19.38 17.19 -7.91
CA GLY A 183 -20.39 16.26 -8.37
C GLY A 183 -19.85 14.85 -8.54
N LEU A 184 -20.77 13.88 -8.68
CA LEU A 184 -20.48 12.48 -8.98
C LEU A 184 -19.47 12.31 -10.14
N ALA A 185 -19.58 13.15 -11.18
CA ALA A 185 -18.67 13.10 -12.33
C ALA A 185 -17.19 13.35 -11.96
N ALA A 186 -16.91 14.26 -11.03
CA ALA A 186 -15.55 14.56 -10.58
C ALA A 186 -14.96 13.40 -9.78
N MET A 187 -15.80 12.75 -8.95
CA MET A 187 -15.40 11.56 -8.20
C MET A 187 -15.10 10.38 -9.13
N LEU A 188 -15.94 10.15 -10.15
CA LEU A 188 -15.71 9.12 -11.17
C LEU A 188 -14.45 9.39 -12.00
N ASP A 189 -14.15 10.65 -12.32
CA ASP A 189 -12.91 11.03 -13.01
C ASP A 189 -11.66 10.78 -12.14
N ALA A 190 -11.73 11.12 -10.84
CA ALA A 190 -10.67 10.86 -9.89
C ALA A 190 -10.37 9.36 -9.76
N GLU A 191 -11.41 8.54 -9.60
CA GLU A 191 -11.31 7.09 -9.51
C GLU A 191 -10.73 6.47 -10.79
N ARG A 192 -11.18 6.95 -11.97
CA ARG A 192 -10.62 6.51 -13.26
C ARG A 192 -9.12 6.79 -13.34
N LYS A 193 -8.69 8.01 -13.00
CA LYS A 193 -7.26 8.39 -13.03
C LYS A 193 -6.44 7.60 -12.01
N ALA A 194 -6.98 7.35 -10.82
CA ALA A 194 -6.34 6.50 -9.83
C ALA A 194 -6.16 5.06 -10.34
N SER A 195 -7.18 4.52 -11.02
CA SER A 195 -7.14 3.19 -11.63
C SER A 195 -6.17 3.11 -12.82
N GLU A 196 -6.10 4.13 -13.67
CA GLU A 196 -5.11 4.23 -14.74
C GLU A 196 -3.68 4.25 -14.17
N PHE A 197 -3.46 5.02 -13.10
CA PHE A 197 -2.17 5.07 -12.41
C PHE A 197 -1.82 3.72 -11.78
N GLN A 198 -2.79 3.05 -11.16
CA GLN A 198 -2.63 1.69 -10.64
C GLN A 198 -2.25 0.70 -11.76
N ALA A 199 -2.95 0.71 -12.89
CA ALA A 199 -2.67 -0.19 -14.02
C ALA A 199 -1.26 0.04 -14.60
N LYS A 200 -0.80 1.30 -14.66
CA LYS A 200 0.58 1.65 -15.03
C LYS A 200 1.58 1.04 -14.04
N VAL A 201 1.36 1.20 -12.74
CA VAL A 201 2.23 0.64 -11.70
C VAL A 201 2.26 -0.88 -11.71
N LEU A 202 1.11 -1.53 -11.95
CA LEU A 202 1.04 -2.98 -12.12
C LEU A 202 1.89 -3.44 -13.31
N SER A 203 1.74 -2.76 -14.45
CA SER A 203 2.47 -3.12 -15.67
C SER A 203 3.99 -3.00 -15.50
N MET A 204 4.47 -1.92 -14.85
CA MET A 204 5.92 -1.70 -14.66
C MET A 204 6.54 -2.60 -13.59
N THR A 205 5.77 -3.03 -12.58
CA THR A 205 6.26 -3.91 -11.50
C THR A 205 6.19 -5.40 -11.84
N GLY A 206 5.78 -5.74 -13.07
CA GLY A 206 5.72 -7.12 -13.55
C GLY A 206 4.48 -7.89 -13.09
N ALA A 207 3.36 -7.21 -12.83
CA ALA A 207 2.08 -7.87 -12.56
C ALA A 207 1.64 -8.75 -13.73
N SER A 208 0.80 -9.75 -13.43
CA SER A 208 0.22 -10.60 -14.46
C SER A 208 -0.72 -9.79 -15.38
N ARG A 209 -0.84 -10.20 -16.66
CA ARG A 209 -1.80 -9.59 -17.59
C ARG A 209 -3.24 -9.64 -17.08
N SER A 210 -3.58 -10.67 -16.31
CA SER A 210 -4.89 -10.78 -15.65
C SER A 210 -5.13 -9.69 -14.63
N GLU A 211 -4.14 -9.37 -13.79
CA GLU A 211 -4.27 -8.31 -12.77
C GLU A 211 -4.36 -6.92 -13.42
N VAL A 212 -3.55 -6.66 -14.46
CA VAL A 212 -3.63 -5.40 -15.21
C VAL A 212 -5.02 -5.25 -15.85
N ARG A 213 -5.48 -6.29 -16.57
CA ARG A 213 -6.81 -6.30 -17.19
C ARG A 213 -7.95 -6.19 -16.19
N GLU A 214 -7.78 -6.74 -14.98
CA GLU A 214 -8.79 -6.61 -13.93
C GLU A 214 -9.00 -5.15 -13.57
N VAL A 215 -7.93 -4.37 -13.42
CA VAL A 215 -8.03 -2.93 -13.13
C VAL A 215 -8.54 -2.15 -14.35
N GLU A 216 -8.05 -2.43 -15.54
CA GLU A 216 -8.48 -1.74 -16.78
C GLU A 216 -9.97 -1.94 -17.09
N LYS A 217 -10.53 -3.10 -16.73
CA LYS A 217 -11.94 -3.42 -16.96
C LYS A 217 -12.87 -2.87 -15.87
N ARG A 218 -12.35 -2.29 -14.79
CA ARG A 218 -13.19 -1.73 -13.74
C ARG A 218 -14.05 -0.61 -14.32
N GLY A 219 -15.36 -0.78 -14.17
CA GLY A 219 -16.29 0.29 -14.51
C GLY A 219 -16.09 1.47 -13.54
N PRO A 220 -16.23 2.72 -13.99
CA PRO A 220 -16.16 3.88 -13.09
C PRO A 220 -17.16 3.81 -11.93
N ARG A 221 -18.28 3.08 -12.12
CA ARG A 221 -19.40 2.92 -11.17
C ARG A 221 -19.38 1.59 -10.43
N ASP A 222 -18.28 0.84 -10.49
CA ASP A 222 -18.16 -0.31 -9.62
C ASP A 222 -18.03 0.23 -8.19
N PHE A 223 -19.05 0.00 -7.37
CA PHE A 223 -19.06 0.31 -5.93
C PHE A 223 -19.11 -0.98 -5.12
N SER A 224 -18.75 -2.11 -5.72
CA SER A 224 -18.73 -3.40 -5.03
C SER A 224 -17.85 -3.33 -3.79
N THR A 225 -18.09 -4.16 -2.79
CA THR A 225 -17.33 -4.17 -1.53
C THR A 225 -15.83 -4.47 -1.68
N GLY A 226 -15.38 -4.82 -2.90
CA GLY A 226 -13.96 -4.85 -3.27
C GLY A 226 -13.40 -3.48 -3.70
N HIS A 227 -14.18 -2.40 -3.62
CA HIS A 227 -13.74 -1.03 -3.86
C HIS A 227 -13.03 -0.44 -2.65
N ASP A 228 -11.90 0.16 -2.96
CA ASP A 228 -10.92 0.81 -2.10
C ASP A 228 -11.37 2.19 -1.56
N GLY A 229 -12.66 2.50 -1.55
CA GLY A 229 -13.15 3.84 -1.30
C GLY A 229 -14.48 3.88 -0.56
N ASN A 230 -14.44 4.23 0.73
CA ASN A 230 -15.64 4.63 1.46
C ASN A 230 -15.92 6.11 1.13
N TYR A 231 -16.56 6.35 0.00
CA TYR A 231 -16.99 7.69 -0.39
C TYR A 231 -18.29 8.00 0.36
N ALA A 232 -18.19 8.54 1.56
CA ALA A 232 -19.33 9.14 2.24
C ALA A 232 -19.77 10.39 1.44
N ALA A 233 -20.58 10.20 0.41
CA ALA A 233 -21.36 11.27 -0.17
C ALA A 233 -22.31 11.76 0.93
N LYS A 234 -22.11 13.00 1.41
CA LYS A 234 -23.12 13.64 2.24
C LYS A 234 -24.37 13.82 1.37
N PRO A 235 -25.55 13.36 1.83
CA PRO A 235 -26.81 13.54 1.11
C PRO A 235 -27.18 15.02 0.96
#